data_AF-A0A8T3N8U3-F1
#
_entry.id   AF-A0A8T3N8U3-F1
#
_cell.length_a   1.000
_cell.length_b   1.000
_cell.length_c   1.000
_cell.angle_alpha   90.00
_cell.angle_beta   90.00
_cell.angle_gamma   90.00
#
_symmetry.space_group_name_H-M   'P 1'
#
loop_
_entity.id
_entity.type
_entity.pdbx_description
1 polymer ?
#
loop_
_entity_poly.entity_id
_entity_poly.type
_entity_poly.pdbx_seq_one_letter_code
_entity_poly.pdbx_strand_id
1 'polypeptide(L)'
;MWNFLRGIAPSDYLSITGLIIATITLAVDYDNIPGALIIVYGLYILVLAAFLVWREYVYSRKARYAEANLTFHDGPRYLRDALDVIKAGDRDYARRLVRDALIAFADGFGVITGANCRACIKEIAADPNSQDDKAKFYVQTFLRSNKTEVGKVPDDKPSLIRDNSDFLAIFSHKTDCFFSNDLSNEPYYQNSNWDDDAESRKKMLTRQEYSYISAVVWPIMGAALGAEKPVIVGFFCIDSMARHILKDAMTLIQEECLPTCCIRS
;
A
#
# COMPACT_ATOMS: atom_id res chain seq x y z
N MET A 1 -22.55 16.60 15.45
CA MET A 1 -23.30 16.82 14.20
C MET A 1 -22.93 15.80 13.11
N TRP A 2 -21.65 15.56 12.82
CA TRP A 2 -21.22 14.58 11.81
C TRP A 2 -21.60 13.11 12.08
N ASN A 3 -21.71 12.67 13.34
CA ASN A 3 -22.13 11.30 13.65
C ASN A 3 -23.64 11.05 13.46
N PHE A 4 -24.46 12.11 13.40
CA PHE A 4 -25.90 11.99 13.17
C PHE A 4 -26.22 11.68 11.70
N LEU A 5 -25.31 12.06 10.78
CA LEU A 5 -25.49 11.94 9.34
C LEU A 5 -25.10 10.56 8.77
N ARG A 6 -24.45 9.69 9.55
CA ARG A 6 -24.00 8.36 9.11
C ARG A 6 -25.12 7.32 8.98
N GLY A 7 -26.28 7.54 9.61
CA GLY A 7 -27.41 6.60 9.62
C GLY A 7 -28.55 6.96 8.67
N ILE A 8 -28.48 8.09 7.99
CA ILE A 8 -29.54 8.59 7.12
C ILE A 8 -29.31 8.04 5.71
N ALA A 9 -30.31 7.38 5.13
CA ALA A 9 -30.17 6.82 3.79
C ALA A 9 -30.02 7.98 2.77
N PRO A 10 -29.25 7.82 1.68
CA PRO A 10 -29.05 8.87 0.68
C PRO A 10 -30.35 9.43 0.07
N SER A 11 -31.41 8.62 0.04
CA SER A 11 -32.76 9.02 -0.35
C SER A 11 -33.36 10.11 0.55
N ASP A 12 -33.00 10.12 1.82
CA ASP A 12 -33.62 10.97 2.83
C ASP A 12 -33.00 12.37 2.82
N TYR A 13 -31.77 12.51 2.32
CA TYR A 13 -31.16 13.83 2.09
C TYR A 13 -31.88 14.59 0.97
N LEU A 14 -32.20 13.90 -0.13
CA LEU A 14 -32.90 14.48 -1.27
C LEU A 14 -34.30 14.96 -0.87
N SER A 15 -35.00 14.18 -0.04
CA SER A 15 -36.33 14.56 0.44
C SER A 15 -36.29 15.74 1.42
N ILE A 16 -35.31 15.79 2.33
CA ILE A 16 -35.13 16.91 3.27
C ILE A 16 -34.73 18.20 2.53
N THR A 17 -33.79 18.14 1.59
CA THR A 17 -33.39 19.32 0.81
C THR A 17 -34.50 19.81 -0.11
N GLY A 18 -35.27 18.89 -0.70
CA GLY A 18 -36.44 19.24 -1.52
C GLY A 18 -37.53 19.94 -0.71
N LEU A 19 -37.78 19.49 0.53
CA LEU A 19 -38.74 20.12 1.44
C LEU A 19 -38.32 21.55 1.81
N ILE A 20 -37.05 21.76 2.15
CA ILE A 20 -36.53 23.09 2.52
C ILE A 20 -36.68 24.07 1.35
N ILE A 21 -36.39 23.64 0.12
CA ILE A 21 -36.52 24.48 -1.07
C ILE A 21 -37.98 24.79 -1.39
N ALA A 22 -38.88 23.81 -1.28
CA ALA A 22 -40.31 24.04 -1.44
C ALA A 22 -40.81 25.09 -0.42
N THR A 23 -40.32 25.01 0.81
CA THR A 23 -40.68 25.96 1.88
C THR A 23 -40.14 27.36 1.61
N ILE A 24 -38.89 27.49 1.16
CA ILE A 24 -38.28 28.77 0.76
C ILE A 24 -39.02 29.37 -0.44
N THR A 25 -39.42 28.54 -1.40
CA THR A 25 -40.15 28.96 -2.61
C THR A 25 -41.53 29.53 -2.28
N LEU A 26 -42.20 28.95 -1.28
CA LEU A 26 -43.50 29.43 -0.78
C LEU A 26 -43.39 30.72 0.07
N ALA A 27 -42.18 31.09 0.53
CA ALA A 27 -41.94 32.22 1.42
C ALA A 27 -41.42 33.48 0.71
N VAL A 28 -41.17 33.46 -0.60
CA VAL A 28 -40.65 34.61 -1.36
C VAL A 28 -41.81 35.43 -1.96
N ASP A 29 -41.82 36.74 -1.68
CA ASP A 29 -42.83 37.69 -2.16
C ASP A 29 -42.83 37.89 -3.69
N TYR A 30 -44.01 38.22 -4.22
CA TYR A 30 -44.38 38.01 -5.62
C TYR A 30 -43.63 38.90 -6.65
N ASP A 31 -43.07 40.04 -6.21
CA ASP A 31 -42.54 41.06 -7.12
C ASP A 31 -41.10 40.82 -7.60
N ASN A 32 -40.35 39.89 -6.99
CA ASN A 32 -38.97 39.54 -7.38
C ASN A 32 -38.80 38.04 -7.73
N ILE A 33 -39.90 37.32 -7.96
CA ILE A 33 -39.95 35.87 -8.16
C ILE A 33 -38.92 35.33 -9.17
N PRO A 34 -38.83 35.84 -10.43
CA PRO A 34 -38.05 35.13 -11.44
C PRO A 34 -36.55 35.13 -11.13
N GLY A 35 -36.00 36.24 -10.61
CA GLY A 35 -34.59 36.33 -10.26
C GLY A 35 -34.24 35.47 -9.03
N ALA A 36 -35.07 35.51 -8.00
CA ALA A 36 -34.86 34.74 -6.77
C ALA A 36 -34.95 33.23 -7.03
N LEU A 37 -35.92 32.78 -7.84
CA LEU A 37 -36.06 31.36 -8.20
C LEU A 37 -34.84 30.84 -8.95
N ILE A 38 -34.32 31.59 -9.93
CA ILE A 38 -33.13 31.19 -10.69
C ILE A 38 -31.92 30.99 -9.75
N ILE A 39 -31.73 31.89 -8.78
CA ILE A 39 -30.64 31.79 -7.80
C ILE A 39 -30.81 30.57 -6.90
N VAL A 40 -32.02 30.34 -6.38
CA VAL A 40 -32.31 29.19 -5.50
C VAL A 40 -32.11 27.87 -6.23
N TYR A 41 -32.65 27.72 -7.44
CA TYR A 41 -32.44 26.51 -8.25
C TYR A 41 -30.98 26.34 -8.67
N GLY A 42 -30.28 27.43 -9.02
CA GLY A 42 -28.86 27.40 -9.34
C GLY A 42 -28.01 26.90 -8.16
N LEU A 43 -28.24 27.42 -6.96
CA LEU A 43 -27.57 26.96 -5.74
C LEU A 43 -27.90 25.50 -5.42
N TYR A 44 -29.15 25.08 -5.61
CA TYR A 44 -29.55 23.68 -5.39
C TYR A 44 -28.83 22.72 -6.33
N ILE A 45 -28.79 23.03 -7.62
CA ILE A 45 -28.06 22.21 -8.61
C ILE A 45 -26.57 22.14 -8.23
N LEU A 46 -25.97 23.23 -7.77
CA LEU A 46 -24.57 23.26 -7.32
C LEU A 46 -24.35 22.35 -6.10
N VAL A 47 -25.25 22.40 -5.11
CA VAL A 47 -25.18 21.51 -3.92
C VAL A 47 -25.34 20.04 -4.32
N LEU A 48 -26.29 19.72 -5.21
CA LEU A 48 -26.45 18.37 -5.73
C LEU A 48 -25.22 17.89 -6.51
N ALA A 49 -24.64 18.74 -7.35
CA ALA A 49 -23.43 18.41 -8.09
C ALA A 49 -22.25 18.15 -7.15
N ALA A 50 -22.05 19.01 -6.14
CA ALA A 50 -21.02 18.82 -5.12
C ALA A 50 -21.24 17.52 -4.33
N PHE A 51 -22.48 17.21 -3.97
CA PHE A 51 -22.84 15.96 -3.28
C PHE A 51 -22.56 14.73 -4.14
N LEU A 52 -22.92 14.75 -5.43
CA LEU A 52 -22.64 13.66 -6.36
C LEU A 52 -21.14 13.43 -6.55
N VAL A 53 -20.35 14.50 -6.69
CA VAL A 53 -18.89 14.41 -6.78
C VAL A 53 -18.30 13.81 -5.49
N TRP A 54 -18.77 14.28 -4.32
CA TRP A 54 -18.33 13.73 -3.04
C TRP A 54 -18.70 12.25 -2.89
N ARG A 55 -19.92 11.88 -3.27
CA ARG A 55 -20.39 10.49 -3.25
C ARG A 55 -19.53 9.62 -4.16
N GLU A 56 -19.34 10.04 -5.41
CA GLU A 56 -18.52 9.30 -6.36
C GLU A 56 -17.09 9.11 -5.84
N TYR A 57 -16.52 10.15 -5.24
CA TYR A 57 -15.20 10.08 -4.61
C TYR A 57 -15.13 9.04 -3.47
N VAL A 58 -16.13 9.02 -2.58
CA VAL A 58 -16.18 8.07 -1.45
C VAL A 58 -16.47 6.64 -1.93
N TYR A 59 -17.41 6.45 -2.85
CA TYR A 59 -17.79 5.13 -3.34
C TYR A 59 -16.76 4.53 -4.29
N SER A 60 -16.09 5.34 -5.10
CA SER A 60 -14.98 4.91 -5.96
C SER A 60 -13.85 4.28 -5.14
N ARG A 61 -13.57 4.81 -3.93
CA ARG A 61 -12.60 4.19 -3.02
C ARG A 61 -13.07 2.81 -2.57
N LYS A 62 -14.31 2.69 -2.06
CA LYS A 62 -14.87 1.41 -1.61
C LYS A 62 -14.94 0.37 -2.72
N ALA A 63 -15.26 0.78 -3.95
CA ALA A 63 -15.28 -0.10 -5.11
C ALA A 63 -13.88 -0.66 -5.41
N ARG A 64 -12.85 0.20 -5.41
CA ARG A 64 -11.45 -0.23 -5.58
C ARG A 64 -10.99 -1.20 -4.49
N TYR A 65 -11.40 -1.01 -3.24
CA TYR A 65 -11.09 -1.95 -2.17
C TYR A 65 -11.77 -3.30 -2.35
N ALA A 66 -13.06 -3.30 -2.71
CA ALA A 66 -13.77 -4.54 -2.96
C ALA A 66 -13.13 -5.33 -4.11
N GLU A 67 -12.71 -4.63 -5.17
CA GLU A 67 -11.98 -5.21 -6.29
C GLU A 67 -10.61 -5.75 -5.87
N ALA A 68 -9.81 -4.95 -5.16
CA ALA A 68 -8.49 -5.35 -4.67
C ALA A 68 -8.54 -6.53 -3.69
N ASN A 69 -9.60 -6.62 -2.88
CA ASN A 69 -9.78 -7.72 -1.94
C ASN A 69 -9.97 -9.06 -2.68
N LEU A 70 -10.61 -9.07 -3.85
CA LEU A 70 -10.69 -10.27 -4.69
C LEU A 70 -9.29 -10.74 -5.08
N THR A 71 -8.40 -9.81 -5.49
CA THR A 71 -7.01 -10.11 -5.83
C THR A 71 -6.20 -10.55 -4.61
N PHE A 72 -6.40 -9.91 -3.46
CA PHE A 72 -5.71 -10.30 -2.22
C PHE A 72 -6.10 -11.67 -1.71
N HIS A 73 -7.29 -12.20 -2.04
CA HIS A 73 -7.64 -13.57 -1.69
C HIS A 73 -6.80 -14.62 -2.44
N ASP A 74 -6.30 -14.30 -3.63
CA ASP A 74 -5.47 -15.23 -4.42
C ASP A 74 -4.06 -15.38 -3.84
N GLY A 75 -3.48 -14.31 -3.28
CA GLY A 75 -2.12 -14.32 -2.73
C GLY A 75 -1.88 -15.42 -1.66
N PRO A 76 -2.64 -15.43 -0.55
CA PRO A 76 -2.55 -16.48 0.46
C PRO A 76 -2.85 -17.88 -0.07
N ARG A 77 -3.76 -18.01 -1.04
CA ARG A 77 -4.04 -19.30 -1.70
C ARG A 77 -2.77 -19.83 -2.37
N TYR A 78 -2.12 -19.01 -3.20
CA TYR A 78 -0.87 -19.39 -3.86
C TYR A 78 0.26 -19.71 -2.88
N LEU A 79 0.40 -18.94 -1.79
CA LEU A 79 1.40 -19.22 -0.76
C LEU A 79 1.15 -20.56 -0.06
N ARG A 80 -0.10 -20.86 0.29
CA ARG A 80 -0.47 -22.13 0.90
C ARG A 80 -0.20 -23.30 -0.05
N ASP A 81 -0.62 -23.19 -1.30
CA ASP A 81 -0.40 -24.23 -2.30
C ASP A 81 1.11 -24.42 -2.56
N ALA A 82 1.91 -23.34 -2.52
CA ALA A 82 3.36 -23.42 -2.59
C ALA A 82 3.97 -24.23 -1.44
N LEU A 83 3.46 -24.07 -0.20
CA LEU A 83 3.94 -24.85 0.94
C LEU A 83 3.69 -26.35 0.76
N ASP A 84 2.54 -26.74 0.22
CA ASP A 84 2.24 -28.15 -0.02
C ASP A 84 3.10 -28.73 -1.15
N VAL A 85 3.38 -27.95 -2.18
CA VAL A 85 4.31 -28.31 -3.26
C VAL A 85 5.76 -28.43 -2.75
N ILE A 86 6.20 -27.56 -1.84
CA ILE A 86 7.53 -27.66 -1.19
C ILE A 86 7.66 -28.97 -0.43
N LYS A 87 6.62 -29.38 0.31
CA LYS A 87 6.60 -30.67 1.02
C LYS A 87 6.67 -31.86 0.07
N ALA A 88 6.09 -31.73 -1.13
CA ALA A 88 6.17 -32.73 -2.19
C ALA A 88 7.52 -32.75 -2.92
N GLY A 89 8.39 -31.75 -2.70
CA GLY A 89 9.75 -31.68 -3.24
C GLY A 89 9.92 -30.91 -4.55
N ASP A 90 8.86 -30.34 -5.13
CA ASP A 90 8.94 -29.57 -6.38
C ASP A 90 9.20 -28.07 -6.11
N ARG A 91 10.46 -27.74 -5.87
CA ARG A 91 10.86 -26.36 -5.52
C ARG A 91 10.63 -25.35 -6.64
N ASP A 92 10.72 -25.78 -7.90
CA ASP A 92 10.57 -24.88 -9.04
C ASP A 92 9.11 -24.49 -9.27
N TYR A 93 8.19 -25.45 -9.10
CA TYR A 93 6.76 -25.14 -9.14
C TYR A 93 6.32 -24.31 -7.93
N ALA A 94 6.81 -24.63 -6.73
CA ALA A 94 6.55 -23.80 -5.55
C ALA A 94 7.03 -22.36 -5.74
N ARG A 95 8.21 -22.15 -6.32
CA ARG A 95 8.73 -20.81 -6.62
C ARG A 95 7.83 -20.04 -7.59
N ARG A 96 7.24 -20.72 -8.58
CA ARG A 96 6.23 -20.11 -9.48
C ARG A 96 4.98 -19.67 -8.72
N LEU A 97 4.46 -20.51 -7.83
CA LEU A 97 3.32 -20.15 -6.98
C LEU A 97 3.61 -18.95 -6.06
N VAL A 98 4.79 -18.91 -5.43
CA VAL A 98 5.19 -17.73 -4.63
C VAL A 98 5.27 -16.48 -5.50
N ARG A 99 5.74 -16.58 -6.75
CA ARG A 99 5.74 -15.44 -7.68
C ARG A 99 4.32 -14.99 -8.01
N ASP A 100 3.43 -15.93 -8.28
CA ASP A 100 2.04 -15.62 -8.62
C ASP A 100 1.31 -14.97 -7.42
N ALA A 101 1.67 -15.37 -6.19
CA ALA A 101 1.26 -14.66 -4.98
C ALA A 101 1.75 -13.20 -4.95
N LEU A 102 3.02 -12.96 -5.30
CA LEU A 102 3.58 -11.61 -5.36
C LEU A 102 2.92 -10.75 -6.44
N ILE A 103 2.56 -11.33 -7.58
CA ILE A 103 1.79 -10.64 -8.62
C ILE A 103 0.42 -10.24 -8.07
N ALA A 104 -0.30 -11.16 -7.44
CA ALA A 104 -1.60 -10.87 -6.84
C ALA A 104 -1.53 -9.75 -5.78
N PHE A 105 -0.50 -9.77 -4.92
CA PHE A 105 -0.31 -8.66 -3.97
C PHE A 105 0.01 -7.34 -4.69
N ALA A 106 0.93 -7.34 -5.65
CA ALA A 106 1.28 -6.15 -6.41
C ALA A 106 0.06 -5.53 -7.12
N ASP A 107 -0.76 -6.36 -7.75
CA ASP A 107 -1.98 -5.95 -8.45
C ASP A 107 -3.03 -5.42 -7.46
N GLY A 108 -3.25 -6.10 -6.33
CA GLY A 108 -4.16 -5.62 -5.29
C GLY A 108 -3.75 -4.26 -4.72
N PHE A 109 -2.45 -4.07 -4.43
CA PHE A 109 -1.93 -2.75 -4.07
C PHE A 109 -2.06 -1.73 -5.20
N GLY A 110 -1.89 -2.16 -6.45
CA GLY A 110 -2.04 -1.28 -7.61
C GLY A 110 -3.47 -0.76 -7.79
N VAL A 111 -4.48 -1.62 -7.60
CA VAL A 111 -5.89 -1.23 -7.62
C VAL A 111 -6.21 -0.23 -6.51
N ILE A 112 -5.75 -0.49 -5.28
CA ILE A 112 -6.01 0.39 -4.13
C ILE A 112 -5.38 1.77 -4.34
N THR A 113 -4.10 1.76 -4.70
CA THR A 113 -3.29 2.98 -4.81
C THR A 113 -3.57 3.75 -6.09
N GLY A 114 -4.12 3.10 -7.12
CA GLY A 114 -4.29 3.66 -8.45
C GLY A 114 -2.97 3.86 -9.21
N ALA A 115 -1.90 3.18 -8.79
CA ALA A 115 -0.57 3.28 -9.37
C ALA A 115 0.03 1.89 -9.60
N ASN A 116 1.02 1.79 -10.49
CA ASN A 116 1.70 0.52 -10.69
C ASN A 116 2.58 0.20 -9.46
N CYS A 117 2.32 -0.94 -8.84
CA CYS A 117 3.06 -1.44 -7.68
C CYS A 117 3.84 -2.70 -8.06
N ARG A 118 4.91 -2.97 -7.31
CA ARG A 118 5.69 -4.21 -7.42
C ARG A 118 5.81 -4.83 -6.05
N ALA A 119 5.92 -6.15 -6.01
CA ALA A 119 6.10 -6.91 -4.78
C ALA A 119 7.37 -7.74 -4.86
N CYS A 120 8.10 -7.84 -3.76
CA CYS A 120 9.22 -8.77 -3.64
C CYS A 120 9.35 -9.38 -2.24
N ILE A 121 9.99 -10.53 -2.19
CA ILE A 121 10.48 -11.15 -0.96
C ILE A 121 12.00 -11.02 -0.96
N LYS A 122 12.53 -10.50 0.14
CA LYS A 122 13.96 -10.45 0.43
C LYS A 122 14.25 -11.42 1.57
N GLU A 123 15.31 -12.20 1.43
CA GLU A 123 15.79 -13.08 2.49
C GLU A 123 16.95 -12.41 3.23
N ILE A 124 17.05 -12.70 4.52
CA ILE A 124 18.19 -12.30 5.34
C ILE A 124 19.21 -13.44 5.31
N ALA A 125 20.44 -13.11 5.01
CA ALA A 125 21.55 -14.03 5.11
C ALA A 125 22.70 -13.39 5.89
N ALA A 126 23.52 -14.25 6.50
CA ALA A 126 24.66 -13.85 7.30
C ALA A 126 25.95 -14.22 6.58
N ASP A 127 26.92 -13.30 6.53
CA ASP A 127 28.29 -13.63 6.13
C ASP A 127 28.98 -14.38 7.28
N PRO A 128 29.33 -15.67 7.11
CA PRO A 128 29.97 -16.46 8.15
C PRO A 128 31.38 -15.96 8.53
N ASN A 129 32.01 -15.12 7.69
CA ASN A 129 33.40 -14.67 7.89
C ASN A 129 33.51 -13.31 8.58
N SER A 130 32.42 -12.57 8.72
CA SER A 130 32.45 -11.27 9.40
C SER A 130 32.58 -11.48 10.91
N GLN A 131 33.44 -10.72 11.60
CA GLN A 131 33.59 -10.80 13.06
C GLN A 131 32.65 -9.84 13.82
N ASP A 132 32.04 -8.88 13.13
CA ASP A 132 31.14 -7.89 13.73
C ASP A 132 29.67 -8.35 13.62
N ASP A 133 29.04 -8.61 14.77
CA ASP A 133 27.68 -9.13 14.87
C ASP A 133 26.62 -8.30 14.12
N LYS A 134 26.86 -6.98 13.95
CA LYS A 134 25.93 -6.09 13.24
C LYS A 134 26.28 -5.89 11.77
N ALA A 135 27.50 -6.21 11.35
CA ALA A 135 27.93 -6.14 9.95
C ALA A 135 27.80 -7.49 9.22
N LYS A 136 27.28 -8.53 9.89
CA LYS A 136 27.09 -9.87 9.31
C LYS A 136 25.90 -9.98 8.36
N PHE A 137 24.84 -9.20 8.59
CA PHE A 137 23.56 -9.46 7.93
C PHE A 137 23.35 -8.61 6.68
N TYR A 138 23.05 -9.29 5.57
CA TYR A 138 22.66 -8.68 4.31
C TYR A 138 21.27 -9.16 3.89
N VAL A 139 20.63 -8.34 3.07
CA VAL A 139 19.39 -8.65 2.39
C VAL A 139 19.66 -8.89 0.92
N GLN A 140 19.05 -9.95 0.40
CA GLN A 140 19.07 -10.24 -1.03
C GLN A 140 17.66 -10.54 -1.53
N THR A 141 17.36 -10.13 -2.76
CA THR A 141 16.04 -10.38 -3.35
C THR A 141 15.90 -11.84 -3.70
N PHE A 142 15.01 -12.55 -3.01
CA PHE A 142 14.68 -13.95 -3.30
C PHE A 142 13.77 -14.05 -4.54
N LEU A 143 12.74 -13.20 -4.60
CA LEU A 143 11.75 -13.21 -5.69
C LEU A 143 11.07 -11.85 -5.86
N ARG A 144 10.65 -11.50 -7.08
CA ARG A 144 9.94 -10.26 -7.42
C ARG A 144 8.81 -10.53 -8.42
N SER A 145 7.70 -9.80 -8.33
CA SER A 145 6.50 -10.01 -9.14
C SER A 145 6.70 -9.82 -10.65
N ASN A 146 7.51 -8.84 -11.06
CA ASN A 146 7.62 -8.42 -12.46
C ASN A 146 8.78 -9.07 -13.25
N LYS A 147 9.50 -10.04 -12.68
CA LYS A 147 10.62 -10.72 -13.37
C LYS A 147 10.15 -12.08 -13.91
N THR A 148 10.11 -12.20 -15.23
CA THR A 148 9.61 -13.37 -15.98
C THR A 148 10.54 -14.58 -15.92
N GLU A 149 11.84 -14.39 -15.68
CA GLU A 149 12.81 -15.49 -15.66
C GLU A 149 13.09 -16.01 -14.24
N VAL A 150 12.73 -17.28 -14.03
CA VAL A 150 13.15 -18.09 -12.88
C VAL A 150 14.68 -18.21 -12.94
N GLY A 151 15.39 -17.65 -11.96
CA GLY A 151 16.83 -17.87 -11.79
C GLY A 151 17.78 -16.78 -12.31
N LYS A 152 17.27 -15.70 -12.92
CA LYS A 152 18.07 -14.49 -13.18
C LYS A 152 17.41 -13.28 -12.54
N VAL A 153 17.64 -13.12 -11.24
CA VAL A 153 17.50 -11.81 -10.61
C VAL A 153 18.66 -10.98 -11.17
N PRO A 154 18.48 -9.97 -12.05
CA PRO A 154 19.57 -9.10 -12.45
C PRO A 154 20.17 -8.51 -11.18
N ASP A 155 21.49 -8.69 -10.99
CA ASP A 155 22.45 -8.01 -10.11
C ASP A 155 21.90 -7.17 -8.94
N ASP A 156 20.85 -7.62 -8.24
CA ASP A 156 20.45 -7.07 -6.94
C ASP A 156 21.53 -7.57 -5.98
N LYS A 157 22.66 -6.84 -5.98
CA LYS A 157 23.80 -7.15 -5.14
C LYS A 157 23.30 -7.22 -3.70
N PRO A 158 23.68 -8.26 -2.95
CA PRO A 158 23.44 -8.32 -1.52
C PRO A 158 23.82 -6.99 -0.87
N SER A 159 22.89 -6.44 -0.11
CA SER A 159 23.05 -5.14 0.51
C SER A 159 23.01 -5.32 2.02
N LEU A 160 23.94 -4.68 2.75
CA LEU A 160 23.95 -4.79 4.19
C LEU A 160 22.67 -4.16 4.77
N ILE A 161 22.09 -4.82 5.78
CA ILE A 161 20.90 -4.29 6.46
C ILE A 161 21.20 -2.91 7.04
N ARG A 162 22.40 -2.71 7.62
CA ARG A 162 22.81 -1.44 8.22
C ARG A 162 22.88 -0.26 7.24
N ASP A 163 23.03 -0.53 5.95
CA ASP A 163 23.15 0.51 4.91
C ASP A 163 21.77 0.86 4.31
N ASN A 164 20.69 0.30 4.87
CA ASN A 164 19.33 0.45 4.37
C ASN A 164 18.39 0.74 5.55
N SER A 165 17.92 1.99 5.64
CA SER A 165 17.15 2.50 6.77
C SER A 165 15.84 1.76 6.98
N ASP A 166 15.20 1.34 5.89
CA ASP A 166 13.96 0.57 5.87
C ASP A 166 14.13 -0.80 6.55
N PHE A 167 15.16 -1.57 6.18
CA PHE A 167 15.45 -2.86 6.81
C PHE A 167 16.02 -2.71 8.22
N LEU A 168 16.92 -1.74 8.44
CA LEU A 168 17.57 -1.54 9.73
C LEU A 168 16.58 -1.20 10.85
N ALA A 169 15.59 -0.34 10.57
CA ALA A 169 14.59 0.05 11.55
C ALA A 169 13.80 -1.17 12.05
N ILE A 170 13.36 -2.03 11.13
CA ILE A 170 12.60 -3.25 11.45
C ILE A 170 13.49 -4.28 12.13
N PHE A 171 14.68 -4.55 11.58
CA PHE A 171 15.61 -5.54 12.11
C PHE A 171 16.11 -5.19 13.51
N SER A 172 16.26 -3.89 13.82
CA SER A 172 16.63 -3.41 15.15
C SER A 172 15.43 -3.29 16.11
N HIS A 173 14.24 -3.78 15.72
CA HIS A 173 12.99 -3.69 16.47
C HIS A 173 12.61 -2.25 16.87
N LYS A 174 13.00 -1.25 16.07
CA LYS A 174 12.56 0.14 16.29
C LYS A 174 11.13 0.37 15.79
N THR A 175 10.73 -0.38 14.76
CA THR A 175 9.38 -0.35 14.18
C THR A 175 8.96 -1.77 13.78
N ASP A 176 7.65 -2.04 13.82
CA ASP A 176 7.10 -3.35 13.41
C ASP A 176 7.04 -3.50 11.89
N CYS A 177 6.94 -2.38 11.18
CA CYS A 177 7.02 -2.28 9.73
C CYS A 177 7.69 -0.95 9.35
N PHE A 178 8.13 -0.85 8.10
CA PHE A 178 8.59 0.41 7.53
C PHE A 178 7.62 0.85 6.45
N PHE A 179 7.34 2.14 6.42
CA PHE A 179 6.40 2.73 5.51
C PHE A 179 6.89 4.11 5.10
N SER A 180 6.98 4.36 3.80
CA SER A 180 7.19 5.70 3.29
C SER A 180 6.43 5.94 1.98
N ASN A 181 5.76 7.09 1.93
CA ASN A 181 5.05 7.58 0.76
C ASN A 181 5.92 8.34 -0.23
N ASP A 182 7.07 8.80 0.24
CA ASP A 182 8.01 9.58 -0.54
C ASP A 182 9.37 9.53 0.14
N LEU A 183 10.15 8.51 -0.22
CA LEU A 183 11.50 8.27 0.29
C LEU A 183 12.44 9.45 0.05
N SER A 184 12.15 10.29 -0.96
CA SER A 184 12.96 11.48 -1.22
C SER A 184 12.83 12.57 -0.16
N ASN A 185 11.71 12.55 0.57
CA ASN A 185 11.40 13.51 1.63
C ASN A 185 11.62 12.91 3.02
N GLU A 186 12.09 11.66 3.14
CA GLU A 186 12.40 11.05 4.42
C GLU A 186 13.72 11.59 4.97
N PRO A 187 13.70 12.25 6.15
CA PRO A 187 14.92 12.77 6.76
C PRO A 187 15.89 11.64 7.07
N TYR A 188 17.14 11.80 6.64
CA TYR A 188 18.22 10.84 6.89
C TYR A 188 18.00 9.44 6.32
N TYR A 189 17.09 9.27 5.35
CA TYR A 189 16.92 7.99 4.69
C TYR A 189 18.18 7.60 3.90
N GLN A 190 18.65 6.39 4.18
CA GLN A 190 19.80 5.74 3.57
C GLN A 190 19.37 4.45 2.89
N ASN A 191 19.90 4.22 1.70
CA ASN A 191 19.70 2.99 0.94
C ASN A 191 20.97 2.75 0.12
N SER A 192 21.47 1.52 0.11
CA SER A 192 22.72 1.19 -0.60
C SER A 192 22.64 1.37 -2.11
N ASN A 193 21.43 1.46 -2.68
CA ASN A 193 21.22 1.76 -4.10
C ASN A 193 21.02 3.26 -4.38
N TRP A 194 21.15 4.11 -3.36
CA TRP A 194 21.01 5.56 -3.49
C TRP A 194 22.35 6.24 -3.30
N ASP A 195 22.71 7.13 -4.23
CA ASP A 195 23.86 8.00 -4.03
C ASP A 195 23.65 8.90 -2.80
N ASP A 196 24.70 9.03 -2.00
CA ASP A 196 24.72 9.81 -0.77
C ASP A 196 24.68 11.32 -1.03
N ASP A 197 25.12 11.78 -2.21
CA ASP A 197 25.10 13.18 -2.57
C ASP A 197 23.66 13.68 -2.81
N ALA A 198 23.27 14.75 -2.12
CA ALA A 198 21.91 15.32 -2.20
C ALA A 198 21.59 15.86 -3.61
N GLU A 199 22.59 16.37 -4.33
CA GLU A 199 22.40 16.85 -5.69
C GLU A 199 22.23 15.69 -6.68
N SER A 200 23.04 14.63 -6.54
CA SER A 200 22.86 13.36 -7.26
C SER A 200 21.53 12.70 -6.96
N ARG A 201 21.10 12.67 -5.69
CA ARG A 201 19.78 12.14 -5.28
C ARG A 201 18.64 12.91 -5.96
N LYS A 202 18.72 14.25 -5.97
CA LYS A 202 17.73 15.09 -6.65
C LYS A 202 17.75 14.85 -8.16
N LYS A 203 18.93 14.74 -8.79
CA LYS A 203 19.06 14.41 -10.23
C LYS A 203 18.49 13.04 -10.55
N MET A 204 18.81 12.01 -9.76
CA MET A 204 18.31 10.65 -9.91
C MET A 204 16.79 10.55 -9.76
N LEU A 205 16.20 11.26 -8.78
CA LEU A 205 14.75 11.37 -8.63
C LEU A 205 14.08 12.06 -9.82
N THR A 206 14.72 13.11 -10.35
CA THR A 206 14.19 13.87 -11.49
C THR A 206 14.27 13.05 -12.78
N ARG A 207 15.30 12.21 -12.91
CA ARG A 207 15.51 11.31 -14.04
C ARG A 207 14.79 9.96 -13.90
N GLN A 208 14.11 9.71 -12.78
CA GLN A 208 13.51 8.41 -12.45
C GLN A 208 14.52 7.26 -12.50
N GLU A 209 15.78 7.53 -12.20
CA GLU A 209 16.86 6.52 -12.19
C GLU A 209 16.75 5.59 -10.98
N TYR A 210 15.96 5.97 -9.96
CA TYR A 210 15.64 5.09 -8.86
C TYR A 210 14.70 3.98 -9.27
N SER A 211 14.90 2.81 -8.66
CA SER A 211 13.97 1.71 -8.85
C SER A 211 12.60 2.02 -8.24
N TYR A 212 12.48 2.82 -7.17
CA TYR A 212 11.22 3.14 -6.47
C TYR A 212 11.31 4.46 -5.67
N ILE A 213 10.15 5.06 -5.36
CA ILE A 213 10.02 6.32 -4.58
C ILE A 213 9.13 6.14 -3.34
N SER A 214 8.17 5.22 -3.38
CA SER A 214 7.36 4.84 -2.22
C SER A 214 7.52 3.35 -1.93
N ALA A 215 7.49 3.00 -0.64
CA ALA A 215 7.73 1.63 -0.20
C ALA A 215 6.98 1.29 1.10
N VAL A 216 6.57 0.03 1.20
CA VAL A 216 6.18 -0.62 2.45
C VAL A 216 7.00 -1.89 2.62
N VAL A 217 7.50 -2.10 3.83
CA VAL A 217 8.31 -3.28 4.18
C VAL A 217 7.74 -3.90 5.45
N TRP A 218 7.42 -5.18 5.37
CA TRP A 218 6.97 -5.98 6.50
C TRP A 218 7.98 -7.09 6.81
N PRO A 219 8.26 -7.37 8.10
CA PRO A 219 9.08 -8.52 8.48
C PRO A 219 8.32 -9.81 8.17
N ILE A 220 9.07 -10.80 7.67
CA ILE A 220 8.62 -12.19 7.60
C ILE A 220 9.19 -12.88 8.84
N MET A 221 8.30 -13.29 9.74
CA MET A 221 8.68 -14.00 10.96
C MET A 221 8.76 -15.50 10.68
N GLY A 222 9.82 -16.14 11.16
CA GLY A 222 10.02 -17.58 11.06
C GLY A 222 10.49 -18.18 12.38
N ALA A 223 10.24 -19.47 12.55
CA ALA A 223 10.84 -20.23 13.63
C ALA A 223 12.30 -20.52 13.27
N ALA A 224 13.25 -19.90 13.96
CA ALA A 224 14.65 -20.31 13.88
C ALA A 224 14.89 -21.53 14.78
N LEU A 225 15.70 -22.47 14.29
CA LEU A 225 16.08 -23.66 15.06
C LEU A 225 16.78 -23.22 16.36
N GLY A 226 16.19 -23.54 17.51
CA GLY A 226 16.74 -23.19 18.82
C GLY A 226 16.40 -21.77 19.32
N ALA A 227 15.60 -20.99 18.60
CA ALA A 227 15.09 -19.71 19.11
C ALA A 227 13.78 -19.92 19.90
N GLU A 228 13.71 -19.38 21.11
CA GLU A 228 12.49 -19.41 21.94
C GLU A 228 11.36 -18.53 21.38
N LYS A 229 11.71 -17.56 20.52
CA LYS A 229 10.77 -16.62 19.90
C LYS A 229 10.96 -16.62 18.38
N PRO A 230 9.90 -16.32 17.61
CA PRO A 230 10.01 -16.11 16.17
C PRO A 230 11.06 -15.04 15.88
N VAL A 231 11.90 -15.27 14.88
CA VAL A 231 12.92 -14.33 14.42
C VAL A 231 12.56 -13.81 13.02
N ILE A 232 13.08 -12.66 12.65
CA ILE A 232 12.92 -12.14 11.30
C ILE A 232 13.81 -12.96 10.36
N VAL A 233 13.20 -13.63 9.39
CA VAL A 233 13.91 -14.46 8.39
C VAL A 233 13.98 -13.79 7.02
N GLY A 234 13.21 -12.73 6.82
CA GLY A 234 13.12 -12.01 5.56
C GLY A 234 12.22 -10.80 5.64
N PHE A 235 11.98 -10.18 4.50
CA PHE A 235 11.11 -9.03 4.35
C PHE A 235 10.20 -9.19 3.14
N PHE A 236 8.93 -8.87 3.31
CA PHE A 236 7.99 -8.67 2.22
C PHE A 236 7.92 -7.18 1.90
N CYS A 237 8.18 -6.81 0.65
CA CYS A 237 8.27 -5.42 0.23
C CYS A 237 7.26 -5.14 -0.88
N ILE A 238 6.52 -4.04 -0.75
CA ILE A 238 5.74 -3.43 -1.83
C ILE A 238 6.37 -2.09 -2.16
N ASP A 239 6.57 -1.80 -3.43
CA ASP A 239 7.18 -0.55 -3.88
C ASP A 239 6.49 0.03 -5.12
N SER A 240 6.66 1.33 -5.34
CA SER A 240 6.17 2.03 -6.52
C SER A 240 7.02 3.25 -6.89
N MET A 241 6.94 3.65 -8.14
CA MET A 241 7.52 4.91 -8.65
C MET A 241 6.67 6.14 -8.36
N ALA A 242 5.41 5.96 -7.92
CA ALA A 242 4.53 7.09 -7.63
C ALA A 242 4.67 7.56 -6.18
N ARG A 243 4.48 8.86 -5.96
CA ARG A 243 4.56 9.54 -4.65
C ARG A 243 3.18 9.62 -4.01
N HIS A 244 3.14 9.59 -2.68
CA HIS A 244 1.93 9.81 -1.88
C HIS A 244 0.78 8.82 -2.13
N ILE A 245 1.08 7.66 -2.69
CA ILE A 245 0.04 6.68 -3.08
C ILE A 245 -0.31 5.70 -1.94
N LEU A 246 0.62 5.47 -1.01
CA LEU A 246 0.50 4.39 -0.02
C LEU A 246 -0.17 4.85 1.29
N LYS A 247 -0.29 6.17 1.54
CA LYS A 247 -0.87 6.74 2.78
C LYS A 247 -2.30 6.26 2.96
N ASP A 248 -3.06 6.46 1.90
CA ASP A 248 -4.47 6.15 1.83
C ASP A 248 -4.69 4.64 1.88
N ALA A 249 -3.84 3.88 1.19
CA ALA A 249 -3.88 2.43 1.19
C ALA A 249 -3.62 1.86 2.59
N MET A 250 -2.63 2.40 3.31
CA MET A 250 -2.23 1.85 4.62
C MET A 250 -3.19 2.16 5.74
N THR A 251 -3.75 3.37 5.81
CA THR A 251 -4.78 3.66 6.82
C THR A 251 -5.96 2.69 6.68
N LEU A 252 -6.36 2.39 5.45
CA LEU A 252 -7.50 1.50 5.18
C LEU A 252 -7.15 0.01 5.35
N ILE A 253 -5.95 -0.44 4.95
CA ILE A 253 -5.48 -1.82 5.20
C ILE A 253 -5.30 -2.07 6.71
N GLN A 254 -4.84 -1.08 7.48
CA GLN A 254 -4.73 -1.17 8.94
C GLN A 254 -6.09 -1.24 9.63
N GLU A 255 -7.08 -0.47 9.15
CA GLU A 255 -8.42 -0.44 9.72
C GLU A 255 -9.28 -1.66 9.31
N GLU A 256 -9.15 -2.16 8.08
CA GLU A 256 -10.08 -3.17 7.52
C GLU A 256 -9.46 -4.57 7.32
N CYS A 257 -8.15 -4.69 7.05
CA CYS A 257 -7.53 -5.97 6.66
C CYS A 257 -6.58 -6.56 7.72
N LEU A 258 -5.87 -5.74 8.49
CA LEU A 258 -4.88 -6.19 9.47
C LEU A 258 -5.41 -6.75 10.79
N PRO A 259 -6.66 -6.49 11.26
CA PRO A 259 -7.20 -7.18 12.43
C PRO A 259 -7.31 -8.71 12.22
N THR A 260 -7.45 -9.14 10.96
CA THR A 260 -7.61 -10.55 10.56
C THR A 260 -6.37 -11.15 9.90
N CYS A 261 -5.53 -10.35 9.22
CA CYS A 261 -4.29 -10.79 8.57
C CYS A 261 -3.02 -10.56 9.40
N CYS A 262 -3.13 -10.53 10.73
CA CYS A 262 -1.96 -10.86 11.56
C CYS A 262 -1.49 -12.26 11.15
N ILE A 263 -0.47 -12.31 10.31
CA ILE A 263 0.46 -13.44 10.17
C ILE A 263 1.18 -13.57 11.51
N ARG A 264 0.43 -13.93 12.55
CA ARG A 264 0.94 -14.52 13.77
C ARG A 264 1.00 -16.00 13.44
N SER A 265 2.14 -16.43 12.90
CA SER A 265 2.58 -17.80 13.08
C SER A 265 2.81 -18.08 14.57
#